data_AF-A0A520CB36-F1
#
_entry.id   AF-A0A520CB36-F1
#
_cell.length_a   1.000
_cell.length_b   1.000
_cell.length_c   1.000
_cell.angle_alpha   90.00
_cell.angle_beta   90.00
_cell.angle_gamma   90.00
#
_symmetry.space_group_name_H-M   'P 1'
#
loop_
_entity.id
_entity.type
_entity.pdbx_description
1 polymer ?
#
loop_
_entity_poly.entity_id
_entity_poly.type
_entity_poly.pdbx_seq_one_letter_code
_entity_poly.pdbx_strand_id
1 'polypeptide(L)'
;MPSLERQVCGSGGVHHPGHPVLIALLIMTKYPNLSAARQREEGAGCTVVLADGDIAGAGEQVNAALDILADLRRDGPEAAFARATRQWLTRTSRRFQDRQVPGQTQAERFKRRFLDLAANWPA
;
A
#
# COMPACT_ATOMS: atom_id res chain seq x y z
N MET A 1 -12.33 14.74 11.34
CA MET A 1 -12.38 13.68 10.29
C MET A 1 -11.55 12.48 10.75
N PRO A 2 -11.95 11.24 10.48
CA PRO A 2 -11.13 10.07 10.83
C PRO A 2 -9.77 10.12 10.11
N SER A 3 -8.69 9.65 10.77
CA SER A 3 -7.37 9.51 10.15
C SER A 3 -7.46 8.64 8.90
N LEU A 4 -6.58 8.86 7.92
CA LEU A 4 -6.54 8.06 6.70
C LEU A 4 -6.42 6.56 7.02
N GLU A 5 -5.58 6.22 7.99
CA GLU A 5 -5.48 4.88 8.56
C GLU A 5 -6.84 4.33 9.00
N ARG A 6 -7.65 5.07 9.77
CA ARG A 6 -9.02 4.64 10.13
C ARG A 6 -9.96 4.49 8.93
N GLN A 7 -9.76 5.27 7.86
CA GLN A 7 -10.54 5.14 6.64
C GLN A 7 -10.14 3.90 5.82
N VAL A 8 -8.86 3.51 5.89
CA VAL A 8 -8.30 2.33 5.21
C VAL A 8 -8.48 1.04 6.03
N CYS A 9 -8.38 1.09 7.35
CA CYS A 9 -8.40 -0.09 8.21
C CYS A 9 -9.77 -0.35 8.87
N GLY A 10 -10.75 0.53 8.65
CA GLY A 10 -12.09 0.45 9.27
C GLY A 10 -12.10 0.85 10.75
N SER A 11 -13.31 0.94 11.33
CA SER A 11 -13.50 1.28 12.75
C SER A 11 -13.08 0.08 13.61
N GLY A 12 -11.94 0.19 14.29
CA GLY A 12 -11.41 -0.85 15.19
C GLY A 12 -10.11 -1.53 14.74
N GLY A 13 -9.52 -1.14 13.60
CA GLY A 13 -8.24 -1.71 13.13
C GLY A 13 -8.30 -3.17 12.66
N VAL A 14 -9.49 -3.76 12.64
CA VAL A 14 -9.70 -5.20 12.38
C VAL A 14 -9.59 -5.56 10.89
N HIS A 15 -9.77 -4.59 9.98
CA HIS A 15 -9.56 -4.81 8.55
C HIS A 15 -8.16 -4.36 8.14
N HIS A 16 -7.17 -5.25 8.26
CA HIS A 16 -5.87 -5.01 7.65
C HIS A 16 -6.06 -4.75 6.15
N PRO A 17 -5.52 -3.66 5.57
CA PRO A 17 -5.59 -3.45 4.14
C PRO A 17 -4.83 -4.58 3.46
N GLY A 18 -5.56 -5.43 2.75
CA GLY A 18 -4.97 -6.52 1.97
C GLY A 18 -4.36 -6.01 0.66
N HIS A 19 -4.90 -4.91 0.12
CA HIS A 19 -4.55 -4.45 -1.22
C HIS A 19 -3.28 -3.56 -1.22
N PRO A 20 -2.26 -3.85 -2.05
CA PRO A 20 -1.01 -3.09 -2.08
C PRO A 20 -1.18 -1.58 -2.28
N VAL A 21 -2.16 -1.13 -3.07
CA VAL A 21 -2.48 0.30 -3.26
C VAL A 21 -2.78 1.02 -1.95
N LEU A 22 -3.55 0.38 -1.07
CA LEU A 22 -3.96 1.00 0.19
C LEU A 22 -2.76 1.14 1.13
N ILE A 23 -1.90 0.12 1.16
CA ILE A 23 -0.64 0.16 1.91
C ILE A 23 0.28 1.23 1.32
N ALA A 24 0.44 1.28 0.00
CA ALA A 24 1.24 2.30 -0.68
C ALA A 24 0.74 3.73 -0.36
N LEU A 25 -0.57 3.91 -0.24
CA LEU A 25 -1.17 5.19 0.14
C LEU A 25 -0.87 5.55 1.61
N LEU A 26 -0.83 4.58 2.53
CA LEU A 26 -0.35 4.80 3.90
C LEU A 26 1.13 5.17 3.91
N ILE A 27 1.96 4.46 3.15
CA ILE A 27 3.40 4.74 3.03
C ILE A 27 3.63 6.16 2.51
N MET A 28 2.99 6.55 1.41
CA MET A 28 3.18 7.87 0.81
C MET A 28 2.70 9.02 1.71
N THR A 29 1.78 8.76 2.63
CA THR A 29 1.32 9.79 3.59
C THR A 29 2.17 9.89 4.84
N LYS A 30 2.88 8.82 5.21
CA LYS A 30 3.76 8.80 6.39
C LYS A 30 5.20 9.14 6.06
N TYR A 31 5.71 8.67 4.92
CA TYR A 31 7.10 8.85 4.52
C TYR A 31 7.24 9.90 3.42
N PRO A 32 8.28 10.75 3.47
CA PRO A 32 8.45 11.84 2.51
C PRO A 32 8.88 11.39 1.11
N ASN A 33 9.45 10.19 0.98
CA ASN A 33 9.93 9.61 -0.28
C ASN A 33 10.24 8.11 -0.12
N LEU A 34 10.55 7.45 -1.24
CA LEU A 34 10.85 6.01 -1.26
C LEU A 34 12.11 5.65 -0.48
N SER A 35 13.14 6.49 -0.54
CA SER A 35 14.39 6.25 0.19
C SER A 35 14.15 6.18 1.70
N ALA A 36 13.35 7.10 2.24
CA ALA A 36 12.96 7.10 3.64
C ALA A 36 12.15 5.86 4.01
N ALA A 37 11.17 5.46 3.18
CA ALA A 37 10.37 4.25 3.43
C ALA A 37 11.20 2.94 3.37
N ARG A 38 12.30 2.95 2.61
CA ARG A 38 13.22 1.79 2.44
C ARG A 38 14.45 1.84 3.35
N GLN A 39 14.59 2.86 4.19
CA GLN A 39 15.68 2.93 5.15
C GLN A 39 15.67 1.64 5.99
N ARG A 40 16.86 1.15 6.37
CA ARG A 40 16.96 0.01 7.27
C ARG A 40 16.63 0.44 8.70
N GLU A 41 15.81 -0.36 9.37
CA GLU A 41 15.59 -0.23 10.81
C GLU A 41 16.78 -0.86 11.55
N GLU A 42 17.43 -0.07 12.40
CA GLU A 42 18.53 -0.56 13.23
C GLU A 42 18.02 -1.61 14.23
N GLY A 43 18.68 -2.77 14.29
CA GLY A 43 18.33 -3.85 15.21
C GLY A 43 17.27 -4.83 14.72
N ALA A 44 16.41 -4.47 13.76
CA ALA A 44 15.37 -5.36 13.24
C ALA A 44 15.76 -6.11 11.94
N GLY A 45 16.77 -5.62 11.21
CA GLY A 45 17.25 -6.26 9.98
C GLY A 45 16.28 -6.15 8.78
N CYS A 46 15.22 -5.36 8.90
CA CYS A 46 14.23 -5.10 7.86
C CYS A 46 14.16 -3.60 7.51
N THR A 47 13.30 -3.22 6.56
CA THR A 47 13.05 -1.80 6.25
C THR A 47 12.18 -1.16 7.33
N VAL A 48 12.34 0.14 7.58
CA VAL A 48 11.58 0.88 8.60
C VAL A 48 10.06 0.71 8.42
N VAL A 49 9.59 0.65 7.17
CA VAL A 49 8.16 0.46 6.86
C VAL A 49 7.62 -0.90 7.29
N LEU A 50 8.46 -1.93 7.38
CA LEU A 50 8.08 -3.26 7.86
C LEU A 50 8.09 -3.34 9.40
N ALA A 51 8.86 -2.48 10.06
CA ALA A 51 8.90 -2.36 11.51
C ALA A 51 7.83 -1.38 12.05
N ASP A 52 7.21 -0.60 11.17
CA ASP A 52 6.27 0.45 11.53
C ASP A 52 4.87 -0.09 11.84
N GLY A 53 4.48 0.01 13.12
CA GLY A 53 3.18 -0.46 13.61
C GLY A 53 1.96 0.30 13.04
N ASP A 54 2.15 1.49 12.49
CA ASP A 54 1.07 2.27 11.86
C ASP A 54 0.85 1.87 10.39
N ILE A 55 1.80 1.15 9.79
CA ILE A 55 1.65 0.62 8.43
C ILE A 55 0.99 -0.75 8.53
N ALA A 56 -0.34 -0.73 8.60
CA ALA A 56 -1.12 -1.96 8.62
C ALA A 56 -0.92 -2.74 7.31
N GLY A 57 -0.47 -4.00 7.41
CA GLY A 57 -0.31 -4.89 6.26
C GLY A 57 0.54 -6.12 6.59
N ALA A 58 0.38 -7.19 5.82
CA ALA A 58 1.30 -8.31 5.87
C ALA A 58 2.61 -7.92 5.15
N GLY A 59 3.77 -8.36 5.65
CA GLY A 59 5.07 -7.97 5.10
C GLY A 59 5.22 -8.21 3.59
N GLU A 60 4.60 -9.26 3.04
CA GLU A 60 4.56 -9.50 1.59
C GLU A 60 3.79 -8.42 0.81
N GLN A 61 2.69 -7.91 1.37
CA GLN A 61 1.88 -6.85 0.76
C GLN A 61 2.55 -5.48 0.94
N VAL A 62 3.27 -5.27 2.04
CA VAL A 62 4.12 -4.08 2.24
C VAL A 62 5.25 -4.05 1.21
N ASN A 63 5.92 -5.19 0.96
CA ASN A 63 6.93 -5.29 -0.10
C ASN A 63 6.32 -5.05 -1.48
N ALA A 64 5.15 -5.62 -1.77
CA ALA A 64 4.44 -5.34 -3.03
C ALA A 64 4.10 -3.85 -3.18
N ALA A 65 3.71 -3.18 -2.10
CA ALA A 65 3.48 -1.73 -2.08
C ALA A 65 4.78 -0.94 -2.36
N LEU A 66 5.90 -1.32 -1.75
CA LEU A 66 7.20 -0.70 -2.03
C LEU A 66 7.68 -0.92 -3.47
N ASP A 67 7.35 -2.06 -4.08
CA ASP A 67 7.72 -2.38 -5.46
C ASP A 67 6.93 -1.53 -6.46
N ILE A 68 5.62 -1.37 -6.27
CA ILE A 68 4.81 -0.50 -7.15
C ILE A 68 5.21 0.97 -6.99
N LEU A 69 5.61 1.39 -5.79
CA LEU A 69 6.09 2.76 -5.54
C LEU A 69 7.44 3.01 -6.24
N ALA A 70 8.34 2.02 -6.25
CA ALA A 70 9.63 2.13 -6.94
C ALA A 70 9.50 2.33 -8.45
N ASP A 71 8.43 1.81 -9.04
CA ASP A 71 8.17 1.92 -10.48
C ASP A 71 7.39 3.19 -10.86
N LEU A 72 6.96 4.02 -9.90
CA LEU A 72 6.17 5.23 -10.17
C LEU A 72 6.88 6.19 -11.13
N ARG A 73 8.19 6.40 -10.95
CA ARG A 73 8.95 7.32 -11.81
C ARG A 73 9.07 6.83 -13.24
N ARG A 74 9.08 5.51 -13.46
CA ARG A 74 9.22 4.90 -14.79
C ARG A 74 7.88 4.78 -15.50
N ASP A 75 6.88 4.27 -14.81
CA ASP A 75 5.63 3.81 -15.42
C ASP A 75 4.44 4.73 -15.13
N GLY A 76 4.56 5.61 -14.13
CA GLY A 76 3.54 6.56 -13.73
C GLY A 76 2.47 5.98 -12.78
N PRO A 77 1.65 6.85 -12.15
CA PRO A 77 0.65 6.44 -11.16
C PRO A 77 -0.40 5.44 -11.64
N GLU A 78 -0.94 5.61 -12.85
CA GLU A 78 -1.96 4.69 -13.40
C GLU A 78 -1.39 3.28 -13.62
N ALA A 79 -0.16 3.17 -14.12
CA ALA A 79 0.48 1.88 -14.33
C ALA A 79 0.78 1.18 -13.00
N ALA A 80 1.20 1.94 -11.97
CA ALA A 80 1.40 1.43 -10.63
C ALA A 80 0.09 0.89 -10.01
N PHE A 81 -1.02 1.63 -10.15
CA PHE A 81 -2.33 1.17 -9.70
C PHE A 81 -2.75 -0.11 -10.43
N ALA A 82 -2.65 -0.12 -11.76
CA ALA A 82 -3.01 -1.29 -12.57
C ALA A 82 -2.16 -2.52 -12.21
N ARG A 83 -0.86 -2.34 -11.94
CA ARG A 83 0.03 -3.41 -11.49
C ARG A 83 -0.37 -3.95 -10.13
N ALA A 84 -0.66 -3.08 -9.18
CA ALA A 84 -1.10 -3.47 -7.85
C ALA A 84 -2.40 -4.29 -7.90
N THR A 85 -3.37 -3.86 -8.71
CA THR A 85 -4.62 -4.59 -8.98
C THR A 85 -4.32 -5.98 -9.56
N ARG A 86 -3.44 -6.10 -10.57
CA ARG A 86 -3.06 -7.41 -11.12
C ARG A 86 -2.45 -8.33 -10.05
N GLN A 87 -1.50 -7.81 -9.26
CA GLN A 87 -0.86 -8.59 -8.20
C GLN A 87 -1.87 -9.06 -7.15
N TRP A 88 -2.79 -8.19 -6.75
CA TRP A 88 -3.88 -8.53 -5.83
C TRP A 88 -4.71 -9.68 -6.36
N LEU A 89 -5.26 -9.55 -7.57
CA LEU A 89 -6.09 -10.56 -8.21
C LEU A 89 -5.36 -11.92 -8.33
N THR A 90 -4.09 -11.91 -8.75
CA THR A 90 -3.30 -13.14 -8.86
C THR A 90 -3.13 -13.81 -7.49
N ARG A 91 -2.79 -13.05 -6.46
CA ARG A 91 -2.50 -13.60 -5.13
C ARG A 91 -3.75 -14.07 -4.38
N THR A 92 -4.88 -13.40 -4.55
CA THR A 92 -6.14 -13.78 -3.87
C THR A 92 -6.95 -14.84 -4.60
N SER A 93 -6.70 -15.06 -5.90
CA SER A 93 -7.47 -16.01 -6.72
C SER A 93 -7.47 -17.46 -6.20
N ARG A 94 -6.44 -17.88 -5.44
CA ARG A 94 -6.26 -19.27 -4.98
C ARG A 94 -6.44 -19.45 -3.47
N ARG A 95 -6.01 -18.48 -2.68
CA ARG A 95 -6.13 -18.41 -1.21
C ARG A 95 -6.67 -17.01 -0.95
N PHE A 96 -7.73 -16.86 -0.15
CA PHE A 96 -8.35 -15.56 0.17
C PHE A 96 -9.33 -14.97 -0.87
N GLN A 97 -10.07 -15.83 -1.57
CA GLN A 97 -11.12 -15.39 -2.52
C GLN A 97 -12.20 -14.51 -1.84
N ASP A 98 -12.50 -14.79 -0.58
CA ASP A 98 -13.40 -14.00 0.28
C ASP A 98 -12.94 -12.55 0.45
N ARG A 99 -11.61 -12.31 0.38
CA ARG A 99 -11.03 -10.98 0.55
C ARG A 99 -10.88 -10.23 -0.77
N GLN A 100 -10.83 -10.93 -1.89
CA GLN A 100 -10.52 -10.37 -3.21
C GLN A 100 -11.43 -9.19 -3.59
N VAL A 101 -12.75 -9.42 -3.60
CA VAL A 101 -13.73 -8.40 -4.00
C VAL A 101 -13.74 -7.23 -3.01
N PRO A 102 -13.86 -7.44 -1.69
CA PRO A 102 -13.80 -6.33 -0.73
C PRO A 102 -12.52 -5.48 -0.85
N GLY A 103 -11.36 -6.12 -0.99
CA GLY A 103 -10.08 -5.42 -1.15
C GLY A 103 -10.01 -4.62 -2.45
N GLN A 104 -10.51 -5.16 -3.56
CA GLN A 104 -10.56 -4.44 -4.84
C GLN A 104 -11.52 -3.25 -4.75
N THR A 105 -12.73 -3.44 -4.21
CA THR A 105 -13.72 -2.36 -4.02
C THR A 105 -13.15 -1.22 -3.20
N GLN A 106 -12.40 -1.56 -2.15
CA GLN A 106 -11.73 -0.55 -1.34
C GLN A 106 -10.61 0.17 -2.12
N ALA A 107 -9.77 -0.55 -2.86
CA ALA A 107 -8.73 0.05 -3.69
C ALA A 107 -9.31 1.03 -4.72
N GLU A 108 -10.40 0.66 -5.41
CA GLU A 108 -11.08 1.54 -6.36
C GLU A 108 -11.62 2.80 -5.70
N ARG A 109 -12.20 2.70 -4.50
CA ARG A 109 -12.68 3.87 -3.73
C ARG A 109 -11.56 4.88 -3.46
N PHE A 110 -10.33 4.41 -3.27
CA PHE A 110 -9.15 5.25 -3.01
C PHE A 110 -8.33 5.56 -4.27
N LYS A 111 -8.72 5.07 -5.45
CA LYS A 111 -7.95 5.22 -6.69
C LYS A 111 -7.55 6.67 -6.95
N ARG A 112 -8.51 7.59 -6.95
CA ARG A 112 -8.24 9.02 -7.22
C ARG A 112 -7.21 9.59 -6.24
N ARG A 113 -7.37 9.32 -4.94
CA ARG A 113 -6.44 9.78 -3.90
C ARG A 113 -5.04 9.19 -4.06
N PHE A 114 -4.95 7.93 -4.45
CA PHE A 114 -3.68 7.29 -4.77
C PHE A 114 -2.99 8.00 -5.93
N LEU A 115 -3.72 8.24 -7.03
CA LEU A 115 -3.16 8.90 -8.22
C LEU A 115 -2.68 10.32 -7.92
N ASP A 116 -3.49 11.11 -7.21
CA ASP A 116 -3.16 12.49 -6.84
C ASP A 116 -1.88 12.57 -5.99
N LEU A 117 -1.74 11.63 -5.04
CA LEU A 117 -0.57 11.57 -4.16
C LEU A 117 0.66 11.05 -4.91
N ALA A 118 0.51 9.95 -5.65
CA ALA A 118 1.58 9.31 -6.40
C ALA A 118 2.15 10.18 -7.53
N ALA A 119 1.34 11.09 -8.10
CA ALA A 119 1.82 12.04 -9.10
C ALA A 119 2.91 12.99 -8.58
N ASN A 120 2.92 13.25 -7.26
CA ASN A 120 3.80 14.23 -6.63
C ASN A 120 4.76 13.61 -5.62
N TRP A 121 4.61 12.32 -5.31
CA TRP A 121 5.41 11.65 -4.30
C TRP A 121 6.78 11.26 -4.86
N PRO A 122 7.91 11.64 -4.23
CA PRO A 122 9.24 11.33 -4.74
C PRO A 122 9.57 9.84 -4.60
N ALA A 123 9.47 9.13 -5.72
CA ALA A 123 9.90 7.74 -5.88
C ALA A 123 11.40 7.62 -6.20
#